data_AF-A0A4Q7YQL9-F1
#
_entry.id   AF-A0A4Q7YQL9-F1
#
_cell.length_a   1.000
_cell.length_b   1.000
_cell.length_c   1.000
_cell.angle_alpha   90.00
_cell.angle_beta   90.00
_cell.angle_gamma   90.00
#
_symmetry.space_group_name_H-M   'P 1'
#
loop_
_entity.id
_entity.type
_entity.pdbx_description
1 polymer ?
#
loop_
_entity_poly.entity_id
_entity_poly.type
_entity_poly.pdbx_seq_one_letter_code
_entity_poly.pdbx_strand_id
1 'polypeptide(L)'
;MHRSLRICFILFLLTVVTAVARPQATPDFSGLWEQDNDRCQPKRTGDVTLHIEHHGAELVVETSIVHASPRSRRAVQKYTIDGEVSVSTGADGDEFHTRVIRYP
;
A
#
# COMPACT_ATOMS: atom_id res chain seq x y z
N MET A 1 48.55 24.24 -14.61
CA MET A 1 47.26 24.65 -13.99
C MET A 1 46.02 23.99 -14.61
N HIS A 2 45.88 23.87 -15.94
CA HIS A 2 44.66 23.32 -16.57
C HIS A 2 44.33 21.84 -16.30
N ARG A 3 45.33 20.97 -16.03
CA ARG A 3 45.10 19.55 -15.75
C ARG A 3 44.42 19.31 -14.39
N SER A 4 44.83 20.01 -13.34
CA SER A 4 44.22 19.88 -12.00
C SER A 4 42.77 20.39 -11.98
N LEU A 5 42.46 21.46 -12.73
CA LEU A 5 41.11 22.00 -12.81
C LEU A 5 40.12 21.02 -13.46
N ARG A 6 40.56 20.28 -14.50
CA ARG A 6 39.77 19.24 -15.16
C ARG A 6 39.48 18.05 -14.24
N ILE A 7 40.46 17.64 -13.44
CA ILE A 7 40.29 16.52 -12.49
C ILE A 7 39.28 16.89 -11.40
N CYS A 8 39.37 18.11 -10.84
CA CYS A 8 38.40 18.59 -9.86
C CYS A 8 36.98 18.67 -10.43
N PHE A 9 36.83 19.10 -11.68
CA PHE A 9 35.53 19.19 -12.34
C PHE A 9 34.89 17.81 -12.58
N ILE A 10 35.69 16.81 -12.95
CA ILE A 10 35.22 15.42 -13.12
C ILE A 10 34.82 14.81 -11.78
N LEU A 11 35.62 15.02 -10.72
CA LEU A 11 35.28 14.57 -9.36
C LEU A 11 33.99 15.23 -8.84
N PHE A 12 33.79 16.51 -9.12
CA PHE A 12 32.58 17.23 -8.76
C PHE A 12 31.34 16.74 -9.54
N LEU A 13 31.49 16.42 -10.83
CA LEU A 13 30.42 15.80 -11.61
C LEU A 13 30.05 14.41 -11.06
N LEU A 14 31.04 13.61 -10.66
CA LEU A 14 30.82 12.27 -10.08
C LEU A 14 30.10 12.32 -8.73
N THR A 15 30.37 13.31 -7.88
CA THR A 15 29.65 13.48 -6.60
C THR A 15 28.22 13.98 -6.77
N VAL A 16 27.92 14.75 -7.82
CA VAL A 16 26.55 15.19 -8.11
C VAL A 16 25.69 14.02 -8.60
N VAL A 17 26.25 13.07 -9.36
CA VAL A 17 25.51 11.91 -9.90
C VAL A 17 25.10 10.91 -8.80
N THR A 18 25.91 10.72 -7.77
CA THR A 18 25.57 9.79 -6.66
C THR A 18 24.50 10.33 -5.72
N ALA A 19 24.26 11.66 -5.70
CA ALA A 19 23.25 12.27 -4.84
C ALA A 19 21.81 12.07 -5.35
N VAL A 20 21.63 11.72 -6.62
CA VAL A 20 20.29 11.60 -7.26
C VAL A 20 19.71 10.19 -7.12
N ALA A 21 20.53 9.18 -6.85
CA ALA A 21 20.08 7.80 -6.64
C ALA A 21 19.75 7.52 -5.16
N ARG A 22 18.83 8.30 -4.57
CA ARG A 22 18.21 7.85 -3.33
C ARG A 22 17.22 6.75 -3.69
N PRO A 23 17.32 5.53 -3.13
CA PRO A 23 16.25 4.55 -3.28
C PRO A 23 14.97 5.20 -2.73
N GLN A 24 13.97 5.34 -3.59
CA GLN A 24 12.64 5.74 -3.17
C GLN A 24 12.17 4.60 -2.27
N ALA A 25 12.01 4.88 -0.97
CA ALA A 25 11.54 3.86 -0.04
C ALA A 25 10.22 3.31 -0.58
N THR A 26 10.12 1.98 -0.68
CA THR A 26 8.86 1.32 -1.02
C THR A 26 7.81 1.84 -0.04
N PRO A 27 6.66 2.35 -0.51
CA PRO A 27 5.63 2.85 0.39
C PRO A 27 5.18 1.73 1.33
N ASP A 28 5.22 2.02 2.63
CA ASP A 28 4.67 1.14 3.66
C ASP A 28 3.25 1.58 3.97
N PHE A 29 2.30 0.69 3.68
CA PHE A 29 0.87 0.92 3.94
C PHE A 29 0.41 0.21 5.22
N SER A 30 1.33 -0.46 5.92
CA SER A 30 1.00 -1.23 7.10
C SER A 30 0.47 -0.34 8.21
N GLY A 31 -0.51 -0.84 8.95
CA GLY A 31 -1.07 -0.16 10.11
C GLY A 31 -2.58 -0.28 10.23
N LEU A 32 -3.11 0.46 11.19
CA LEU A 32 -4.54 0.57 11.42
C LEU A 32 -5.08 1.82 10.73
N TRP A 33 -6.07 1.64 9.87
CA TRP A 33 -6.73 2.72 9.14
C TRP A 33 -8.19 2.80 9.54
N GLU A 34 -8.70 4.02 9.69
CA GLU A 34 -10.10 4.27 9.99
C GLU A 34 -10.75 4.96 8.79
N GLN A 35 -11.97 4.53 8.46
CA GLN A 35 -12.74 5.18 7.41
C GLN A 35 -13.44 6.43 7.97
N ASP A 36 -13.18 7.59 7.35
CA ASP A 36 -13.97 8.81 7.62
C ASP A 36 -15.35 8.71 6.95
N ASN A 37 -16.30 8.16 7.70
CA ASN A 37 -17.68 7.99 7.26
C ASN A 37 -18.45 9.30 7.08
N ASP A 38 -18.02 10.39 7.73
CA ASP A 38 -18.71 11.68 7.62
C ASP A 38 -18.51 12.32 6.25
N ARG A 39 -17.41 11.99 5.58
CA ARG A 39 -17.11 12.42 4.22
C ARG A 39 -17.56 11.45 3.13
N CYS A 40 -18.07 10.28 3.49
CA CYS A 40 -18.49 9.25 2.53
C CYS A 40 -19.83 9.60 1.85
N GLN A 41 -19.92 9.37 0.53
CA GLN A 41 -21.17 9.43 -0.23
C GLN A 41 -21.38 8.12 -1.04
N PRO A 42 -22.50 7.38 -0.84
CA PRO A 42 -23.54 7.64 0.15
C PRO A 42 -23.02 7.53 1.59
N LYS A 43 -23.68 8.22 2.53
CA LYS A 43 -23.27 8.19 3.94
C LYS A 43 -23.29 6.75 4.45
N ARG A 44 -22.17 6.30 5.00
CA ARG A 44 -22.01 4.95 5.56
C ARG A 44 -22.20 5.01 7.07
N THR A 45 -22.81 3.98 7.64
CA THR A 45 -23.02 3.83 9.08
C THR A 45 -22.16 2.72 9.64
N GLY A 46 -21.70 2.83 10.89
CA GLY A 46 -20.86 1.84 11.56
C GLY A 46 -19.37 2.12 11.41
N ASP A 47 -18.59 1.71 12.40
CA ASP A 47 -17.16 1.95 12.44
C ASP A 47 -16.45 0.93 11.57
N VAL A 48 -15.71 1.41 10.57
CA VAL A 48 -14.93 0.59 9.65
C VAL A 48 -13.46 0.80 9.94
N THR A 49 -12.79 -0.28 10.31
CA THR A 49 -11.35 -0.30 10.56
C THR A 49 -10.69 -1.27 9.61
N LEU A 50 -9.60 -0.84 8.98
CA LEU A 50 -8.74 -1.69 8.15
C LEU A 50 -7.45 -1.96 8.92
N HIS A 51 -7.10 -3.22 9.08
CA HIS A 51 -5.77 -3.63 9.49
C HIS A 51 -5.01 -4.08 8.24
N ILE A 52 -3.94 -3.36 7.92
CA ILE A 52 -3.13 -3.61 6.72
C ILE A 52 -1.77 -4.15 7.16
N GLU A 53 -1.37 -5.28 6.59
CA GLU A 53 -0.03 -5.85 6.72
C GLU A 53 0.61 -5.90 5.34
N HIS A 54 1.81 -5.31 5.18
CA HIS A 54 2.55 -5.31 3.93
C HIS A 54 3.90 -6.02 4.11
N HIS A 55 4.08 -7.15 3.42
CA HIS A 55 5.29 -7.97 3.49
C HIS A 55 5.87 -8.19 2.08
N GLY A 56 6.70 -7.26 1.63
CA GLY A 56 7.39 -7.35 0.35
C GLY A 56 6.45 -7.31 -0.85
N ALA A 57 6.04 -8.49 -1.33
CA ALA A 57 5.14 -8.67 -2.47
C ALA A 57 3.69 -8.98 -2.06
N GLU A 58 3.44 -9.24 -0.78
CA GLU A 58 2.15 -9.62 -0.22
C GLU A 58 1.55 -8.46 0.58
N LEU A 59 0.27 -8.17 0.33
CA LEU A 59 -0.54 -7.21 1.07
C LEU A 59 -1.77 -7.92 1.63
N VAL A 60 -1.94 -7.90 2.95
CA VAL A 60 -3.13 -8.42 3.63
C VAL A 60 -3.94 -7.24 4.14
N VAL A 61 -5.22 -7.21 3.79
CA VAL A 61 -6.18 -6.20 4.26
C VAL A 61 -7.29 -6.92 5.01
N GLU A 62 -7.38 -6.65 6.29
CA GLU A 62 -8.48 -7.11 7.12
C GLU A 62 -9.44 -5.95 7.39
N THR A 63 -10.69 -6.10 6.98
CA THR A 63 -11.75 -5.13 7.24
C THR A 63 -12.63 -5.61 8.38
N SER A 64 -12.75 -4.79 9.42
CA SER A 64 -13.70 -4.98 10.52
C SER A 64 -14.78 -3.90 10.46
N ILE A 65 -16.05 -4.31 10.53
CA ILE A 65 -17.20 -3.42 10.54
C ILE A 65 -17.99 -3.66 11.81
N VAL A 66 -18.08 -2.61 12.64
CA VAL A 66 -18.89 -2.60 13.85
C VAL A 66 -20.11 -1.72 13.61
N HIS A 67 -21.28 -2.35 13.52
CA HIS A 67 -22.56 -1.62 13.52
C HIS A 67 -23.16 -1.62 14.93
N ALA A 68 -24.20 -0.83 15.15
CA ALA A 68 -25.01 -0.85 16.38
C ALA A 68 -25.70 -2.22 16.65
N SER A 69 -25.57 -3.19 15.75
CA SER A 69 -26.01 -4.57 15.95
C SER A 69 -24.89 -5.42 16.58
N PRO A 70 -25.20 -6.44 17.39
CA PRO A 70 -24.21 -7.21 18.16
C PRO A 70 -23.27 -8.10 17.33
N ARG A 71 -23.42 -8.18 16.00
CA ARG A 71 -22.53 -8.97 15.13
C ARG A 71 -21.52 -8.05 14.46
N SER A 72 -20.27 -8.13 14.90
CA SER A 72 -19.14 -7.62 14.12
C SER A 72 -19.00 -8.44 12.84
N ARG A 73 -18.73 -7.74 11.75
CA ARG A 73 -18.47 -8.32 10.44
C ARG A 73 -16.98 -8.20 10.14
N ARG A 74 -16.38 -9.29 9.66
CA ARG A 74 -14.95 -9.35 9.34
C ARG A 74 -14.77 -9.94 7.95
N ALA A 75 -13.89 -9.32 7.16
CA ALA A 75 -13.46 -9.83 5.86
C ALA A 75 -11.95 -9.69 5.75
N VAL A 76 -11.29 -10.70 5.17
CA VAL A 76 -9.83 -10.68 4.95
C VAL A 76 -9.56 -10.86 3.47
N GLN A 77 -8.88 -9.89 2.87
CA GLN A 77 -8.39 -9.96 1.50
C GLN A 77 -6.87 -10.05 1.49
N LYS A 78 -6.32 -10.89 0.61
CA LYS A 78 -4.88 -11.00 0.37
C LYS A 78 -4.61 -10.58 -1.06
N TYR A 79 -3.49 -9.90 -1.32
CA TYR A 79 -3.10 -9.48 -2.65
C TYR A 79 -1.61 -9.76 -2.85
N THR A 80 -1.26 -10.28 -4.02
CA THR A 80 0.12 -10.53 -4.41
C THR A 80 0.43 -9.82 -5.73
N ILE A 81 1.61 -9.21 -5.83
CA ILE A 81 2.02 -8.43 -7.02
C ILE A 81 2.54 -9.28 -8.19
N ASP A 82 2.55 -10.60 -8.03
CA ASP A 82 2.91 -11.59 -9.05
C ASP A 82 1.78 -11.86 -10.05
N GLY A 83 0.57 -11.36 -9.77
CA GLY A 83 -0.59 -11.47 -10.66
C GLY A 83 -1.43 -12.73 -10.41
N GLU A 84 -1.10 -13.50 -9.38
CA GLU A 84 -1.91 -14.63 -8.94
C GLU A 84 -3.31 -14.19 -8.49
N VAL A 85 -4.30 -15.06 -8.72
CA VAL A 85 -5.67 -14.80 -8.28
C VAL A 85 -5.76 -15.11 -6.80
N SER A 86 -6.21 -14.11 -6.03
CA SER A 86 -6.55 -14.25 -4.64
C SER A 86 -8.06 -14.45 -4.47
N VAL A 87 -8.42 -15.42 -3.65
CA VAL A 87 -9.80 -15.71 -3.27
C VAL A 87 -10.03 -15.24 -1.84
N SER A 88 -11.08 -14.45 -1.63
CA SER A 88 -11.46 -13.94 -0.32
C SER A 88 -12.95 -14.13 -0.08
N THR A 89 -13.33 -14.32 1.19
CA THR A 89 -14.72 -14.40 1.60
C THR A 89 -15.11 -13.08 2.24
N GLY A 90 -16.15 -12.44 1.70
CA GLY A 90 -16.72 -11.22 2.26
C GLY A 90 -17.46 -11.48 3.57
N ALA A 91 -17.80 -10.39 4.25
CA ALA A 91 -18.50 -10.43 5.53
C ALA A 91 -19.88 -11.12 5.48
N ASP A 92 -20.51 -11.18 4.30
CA ASP A 92 -21.81 -11.80 4.07
C ASP A 92 -21.71 -13.25 3.56
N GLY A 93 -20.50 -13.80 3.43
CA GLY A 93 -20.24 -15.16 2.95
C GLY A 93 -20.00 -15.27 1.43
N ASP A 94 -20.07 -14.15 0.71
CA ASP A 94 -19.79 -14.10 -0.73
C ASP A 94 -18.30 -14.35 -1.02
N GLU A 95 -18.00 -15.01 -2.14
CA GLU A 95 -16.64 -15.26 -2.59
C GLU A 95 -16.21 -14.21 -3.63
N PHE A 96 -15.04 -13.62 -3.45
CA PHE A 96 -14.45 -12.61 -4.34
C PHE A 96 -13.11 -13.09 -4.86
N HIS A 97 -12.93 -12.97 -6.18
CA HIS A 97 -11.70 -13.30 -6.89
C HIS A 97 -11.04 -12.00 -7.36
N THR A 98 -9.85 -11.70 -6.84
CA THR A 98 -9.12 -10.46 -7.14
C THR A 98 -7.71 -10.76 -7.62
N ARG A 99 -7.14 -9.89 -8.44
CA ARG A 99 -5.73 -9.96 -8.84
C ARG A 99 -5.17 -8.55 -9.00
N VAL A 100 -3.89 -8.37 -8.69
CA VAL A 100 -3.20 -7.09 -8.91
C VAL A 100 -2.90 -6.93 -10.40
N ILE A 101 -3.44 -5.87 -11.02
CA ILE A 101 -3.12 -5.51 -12.41
C ILE A 101 -2.10 -4.37 -12.36
N ARG A 102 -0.93 -4.59 -12.99
CA ARG A 102 0.09 -3.54 -13.13
C ARG A 102 -0.37 -2.55 -14.21
N TYR A 103 -0.41 -1.27 -13.88
CA TYR A 103 -0.57 -0.22 -14.88
C TYR A 103 0.77 -0.01 -15.62
N PRO A 104 0.72 0.22 -16.95
CA PRO A 104 1.90 0.49 -17.78
C PRO A 104 2.57 1.83 -17.44
#